data_AF-A0A3A1X896-F1
#
_entry.id   AF-A0A3A1X896-F1
#
_cell.length_a   1.000
_cell.length_b   1.000
_cell.length_c   1.000
_cell.angle_alpha   90.00
_cell.angle_beta   90.00
_cell.angle_gamma   90.00
#
_symmetry.space_group_name_H-M   'P 1'
#
loop_
_entity.id
_entity.type
_entity.pdbx_description
1 polymer ?
#
loop_
_entity_poly.entity_id
_entity_poly.type
_entity_poly.pdbx_seq_one_letter_code
_entity_poly.pdbx_strand_id
1 'polypeptide(L)'
;NKVRYVDHPFWTVDTLFYTEVNEELVIPKYLYYLMSLLDLDSYNEGTTIPSLRTETLNRLEFGIPDLDYQEKVLSMLEPIDKKIKLNNEVNKNL
;
A
#
# COMPACT_ATOMS: atom_id res chain seq x y z
N ASN A 1 -5.60 -9.17 0.05
CA ASN A 1 -4.74 -7.99 0.15
C ASN A 1 -4.96 -7.11 -1.08
N LYS A 2 -5.68 -5.99 -0.94
CA LYS A 2 -6.10 -5.14 -2.05
C LYS A 2 -5.05 -4.10 -2.47
N VAL A 3 -4.17 -3.72 -1.55
CA VAL A 3 -3.09 -2.75 -1.79
C VAL A 3 -1.81 -3.49 -2.16
N ARG A 4 -1.09 -2.98 -3.17
CA ARG A 4 0.22 -3.49 -3.59
C ARG A 4 1.20 -2.34 -3.71
N TYR A 5 2.43 -2.58 -3.25
CA TYR A 5 3.58 -1.74 -3.54
C TYR A 5 4.35 -2.32 -4.71
N VAL A 6 4.64 -1.48 -5.70
CA VAL A 6 5.36 -1.86 -6.92
C VAL A 6 6.43 -0.80 -7.17
N ASP A 7 7.69 -1.23 -7.24
CA ASP A 7 8.89 -0.39 -7.42
C ASP A 7 9.53 -0.57 -8.80
N HIS A 8 8.80 -1.19 -9.73
CA HIS A 8 9.22 -1.45 -11.09
C HIS A 8 8.13 -1.02 -12.08
N PRO A 9 8.47 -0.80 -13.37
CA PRO A 9 7.48 -0.51 -14.38
C PRO A 9 6.37 -1.58 -14.42
N PHE A 10 5.13 -1.13 -14.60
CA PHE A 10 3.95 -2.00 -14.70
C PHE A 10 2.92 -1.38 -15.64
N TRP A 11 1.96 -2.21 -16.08
CA TRP A 11 0.85 -1.80 -16.93
C TRP A 11 -0.43 -1.76 -16.11
N THR A 12 -1.23 -0.71 -16.32
CA THR A 12 -2.56 -0.59 -15.72
C THR A 12 -3.60 -1.31 -16.56
N VAL A 13 -4.69 -1.71 -15.91
CA VAL A 13 -5.92 -2.18 -16.55
C VAL A 13 -7.09 -1.33 -16.04
N ASP A 14 -8.24 -1.40 -16.69
CA ASP A 14 -9.41 -0.54 -16.41
C ASP A 14 -9.95 -0.65 -14.97
N THR A 15 -9.55 -1.68 -14.24
CA THR A 15 -9.99 -1.96 -12.86
C THR A 15 -8.89 -1.68 -11.81
N LEU A 16 -7.76 -1.11 -12.22
CA LEU A 16 -6.63 -0.82 -11.34
C LEU A 16 -6.55 0.68 -11.03
N PHE A 17 -6.44 0.98 -9.73
CA PHE A 17 -6.08 2.31 -9.25
C PHE A 17 -4.59 2.36 -8.92
N TYR A 18 -3.93 3.46 -9.29
CA TYR A 18 -2.58 3.77 -8.86
C TYR A 18 -2.50 5.25 -8.47
N THR A 19 -1.42 5.61 -7.80
CA THR A 19 -1.11 6.99 -7.44
C THR A 19 0.38 7.23 -7.61
N GLU A 20 0.74 8.46 -7.96
CA GLU A 20 2.12 8.93 -7.90
C GLU A 20 2.33 9.57 -6.53
N VAL A 21 3.34 9.09 -5.81
CA VAL A 21 3.58 9.50 -4.42
C VAL A 21 4.44 10.76 -4.40
N ASN A 22 4.01 11.76 -3.64
CA ASN A 22 4.87 12.91 -3.34
C ASN A 22 5.88 12.53 -2.25
N GLU A 23 7.10 12.20 -2.67
CA GLU A 23 8.20 11.77 -1.79
C GLU A 23 8.75 12.89 -0.88
N GLU A 24 8.43 14.16 -1.15
CA GLU A 24 8.75 15.26 -0.23
C GLU A 24 7.90 15.21 1.05
N LEU A 25 6.74 14.54 1.00
CA LEU A 25 5.80 14.42 2.11
C LEU A 25 5.82 13.04 2.77
N VAL A 26 5.92 11.97 1.97
CA VAL A 26 5.76 10.60 2.46
C VAL A 26 6.63 9.61 1.71
N ILE A 27 7.28 8.72 2.47
CA ILE A 27 8.04 7.61 1.91
C ILE A 27 7.02 6.61 1.29
N PRO A 28 7.14 6.22 0.01
CA PRO A 28 6.16 5.35 -0.66
C PRO A 28 5.84 4.05 0.10
N LYS A 29 6.87 3.46 0.71
CA LYS A 29 6.74 2.24 1.51
C LYS A 29 5.95 2.46 2.80
N TYR A 30 6.10 3.63 3.43
CA TYR A 30 5.33 4.01 4.62
C TYR A 30 3.85 4.20 4.27
N LEU A 31 3.56 4.92 3.18
CA LEU A 31 2.20 5.07 2.66
C LEU A 31 1.56 3.72 2.34
N TYR A 32 2.31 2.79 1.73
CA TYR A 32 1.85 1.43 1.50
C TYR A 32 1.38 0.74 2.79
N TYR A 33 2.14 0.84 3.89
CA TYR A 33 1.73 0.26 5.17
C TYR A 33 0.49 0.95 5.72
N LEU A 34 0.41 2.29 5.70
CA LEU A 34 -0.79 3.03 6.13
C LEU A 34 -2.04 2.59 5.36
N MET A 35 -1.95 2.53 4.03
CA MET A 35 -3.07 2.07 3.19
C MET A 35 -3.43 0.61 3.44
N SER A 36 -2.45 -0.24 3.78
CA SER A 36 -2.68 -1.65 4.08
C SER A 36 -3.40 -1.88 5.42
N LEU A 37 -3.41 -0.87 6.31
CA LEU A 37 -4.17 -0.89 7.56
C LEU A 37 -5.64 -0.49 7.37
N LEU A 38 -5.99 0.12 6.23
CA LEU A 38 -7.37 0.50 5.94
C LEU A 38 -8.21 -0.71 5.57
N ASP A 39 -9.40 -0.79 6.15
CA ASP A 39 -10.46 -1.66 5.65
C ASP A 39 -11.11 -1.03 4.41
N LEU A 40 -10.45 -1.17 3.26
CA LEU A 40 -10.96 -0.69 1.98
C LEU A 40 -12.30 -1.34 1.58
N ASP A 41 -12.67 -2.47 2.19
CA ASP A 41 -13.95 -3.12 1.90
C ASP A 41 -15.14 -2.34 2.48
N SER A 42 -14.93 -1.65 3.59
CA SER A 42 -15.93 -0.74 4.18
C SER A 42 -16.29 0.46 3.29
N TYR A 43 -15.42 0.79 2.33
CA TYR A 43 -15.61 1.89 1.38
C TYR A 43 -16.19 1.43 0.04
N ASN A 44 -16.56 0.15 -0.10
CA ASN A 44 -17.27 -0.31 -1.29
C ASN A 44 -18.70 0.25 -1.29
N GLU A 45 -19.03 1.04 -2.30
CA GLU A 45 -20.34 1.70 -2.39
C GLU A 45 -21.36 0.89 -3.22
N GLY A 46 -20.99 -0.29 -3.70
CA GLY A 46 -21.83 -1.18 -4.51
C GLY A 46 -22.36 -2.38 -3.72
N THR A 47 -23.68 -2.60 -3.77
CA THR A 47 -24.36 -3.73 -3.09
C THR A 47 -24.26 -5.07 -3.83
N THR A 48 -23.88 -5.05 -5.11
CA THR A 48 -23.86 -6.24 -5.99
C THR A 48 -22.49 -6.50 -6.61
N ILE A 49 -21.71 -5.44 -6.88
CA ILE A 49 -20.29 -5.52 -7.22
C ILE A 49 -19.57 -4.51 -6.32
N PRO A 50 -18.68 -4.95 -5.41
CA PRO A 50 -17.86 -4.02 -4.63
C PRO A 50 -16.98 -3.23 -5.59
N SER A 51 -17.30 -1.95 -5.77
CA SER A 51 -16.54 -1.03 -6.61
C SER A 51 -16.10 0.15 -5.76
N LEU A 52 -14.79 0.23 -5.55
CA LEU A 52 -14.15 1.39 -4.97
C LEU A 52 -14.08 2.47 -6.04
N ARG A 53 -14.51 3.70 -5.71
CA ARG A 53 -14.48 4.82 -6.65
C ARG A 53 -13.23 5.68 -6.46
N THR A 54 -12.70 6.26 -7.54
CA THR A 54 -11.56 7.18 -7.49
C THR A 54 -11.82 8.35 -6.54
N GLU A 55 -13.04 8.89 -6.54
CA GLU A 55 -13.41 9.99 -5.67
C GLU A 55 -13.39 9.59 -4.20
N THR A 56 -13.74 8.33 -3.89
CA THR A 56 -13.70 7.80 -2.53
C THR A 56 -12.27 7.61 -2.05
N LEU A 57 -11.38 7.12 -2.92
CA LEU A 57 -9.94 7.05 -2.65
C LEU A 57 -9.32 8.44 -2.43
N ASN A 58 -9.67 9.42 -3.26
CA ASN A 58 -9.13 10.78 -3.16
C ASN A 58 -9.59 11.56 -1.92
N ARG A 59 -10.64 11.09 -1.23
CA ARG A 59 -11.11 11.67 0.04
C ARG A 59 -10.45 11.04 1.27
N LEU A 60 -9.60 10.03 1.10
CA LEU A 60 -8.88 9.44 2.23
C LEU A 60 -7.86 10.44 2.76
N GLU A 61 -7.95 10.74 4.05
CA GLU A 61 -7.03 11.62 4.75
C GLU A 61 -6.11 10.81 5.66
N PHE A 62 -4.82 11.15 5.67
CA PHE A 62 -3.81 10.50 6.48
C PHE A 62 -3.05 11.52 7.32
N GLY A 63 -2.86 11.22 8.60
CA GLY A 63 -1.89 11.94 9.42
C GLY A 63 -0.47 11.48 9.07
N ILE A 64 0.22 12.24 8.22
CA ILE A 64 1.58 11.93 7.79
C ILE A 64 2.58 12.65 8.71
N PRO A 65 3.42 11.93 9.48
CA PRO A 65 4.48 12.53 10.30
C PRO A 65 5.67 12.97 9.44
N ASP A 66 6.67 13.61 10.04
CA ASP A 66 7.92 13.94 9.32
C ASP A 66 8.65 12.70 8.79
N LEU A 67 9.53 12.91 7.80
CA LEU A 67 10.26 11.84 7.12
C LEU A 67 11.15 11.04 8.09
N ASP A 68 11.81 11.71 9.04
CA ASP A 68 12.67 11.06 10.05
C ASP A 68 11.90 10.03 10.89
N TYR A 69 10.66 10.34 11.27
CA TYR A 69 9.80 9.41 11.98
C TYR A 69 9.38 8.24 11.08
N GLN A 70 9.04 8.51 9.82
CA GLN A 70 8.68 7.48 8.85
C GLN A 70 9.84 6.49 8.65
N GLU A 71 11.08 6.98 8.50
CA GLU A 71 12.29 6.16 8.38
C GLU A 71 12.50 5.26 9.61
N LYS A 72 12.31 5.79 10.82
CA LYS A 72 12.40 4.99 12.05
C LYS A 72 11.41 3.85 12.07
N VAL A 73 10.15 4.10 11.68
CA VAL A 73 9.13 3.05 11.57
C VAL A 73 9.55 2.00 10.53
N LEU A 74 9.98 2.43 9.35
CA LEU A 74 10.41 1.52 8.28
C LEU A 74 11.60 0.66 8.69
N SER A 75 12.58 1.23 9.41
CA SER A 75 13.75 0.48 9.91
C SER A 75 13.39 -0.73 10.77
N MET A 76 12.23 -0.69 11.44
CA MET A 76 11.72 -1.82 12.24
C MET A 76 10.92 -2.82 11.40
N LEU A 77 10.18 -2.35 10.39
CA LEU A 77 9.28 -3.17 9.58
C LEU A 77 10.00 -3.89 8.43
N GLU A 78 10.93 -3.23 7.75
CA GLU A 78 11.62 -3.77 6.57
C GLU A 78 12.37 -5.08 6.83
N PRO A 79 13.09 -5.26 7.96
CA PRO A 79 13.74 -6.55 8.25
C PRO A 79 12.75 -7.70 8.38
N ILE A 80 11.56 -7.43 8.94
CA ILE A 80 10.49 -8.42 9.11
C ILE A 80 9.92 -8.79 7.74
N ASP A 81 9.61 -7.80 6.91
CA ASP A 81 9.11 -7.99 5.55
C ASP A 81 10.10 -8.79 4.69
N LYS A 82 11.40 -8.46 4.79
CA LYS A 82 12.46 -9.19 4.09
C LYS A 82 12.51 -10.66 4.51
N LYS A 83 12.36 -10.94 5.81
CA LYS A 83 12.32 -12.32 6.32
C LYS A 83 11.10 -13.08 5.83
N ILE A 84 9.92 -12.44 5.81
CA ILE A 84 8.69 -13.05 5.28
C ILE A 84 8.84 -13.38 3.79
N LYS A 85 9.38 -12.45 2.99
CA LYS A 85 9.65 -12.67 1.55
C LYS A 85 10.56 -13.87 1.34
N LEU A 86 11.70 -13.91 2.03
CA LEU A 86 12.67 -15.01 1.92
C LEU A 86 12.04 -16.36 2.30
N ASN A 87 11.28 -16.42 3.39
CA ASN A 87 10.60 -17.66 3.81
C ASN A 87 9.60 -18.13 2.74
N ASN A 88 8.84 -17.22 2.13
CA ASN A 88 7.90 -17.55 1.07
C ASN A 88 8.58 -18.03 -0.21
N GLU A 89 9.76 -17.49 -0.54
CA GLU A 89 10.58 -17.97 -1.66
C GLU A 89 11.12 -19.38 -1.41
N VAL A 90 11.63 -19.65 -0.21
CA VAL A 90 12.10 -20.99 0.18
C VAL A 90 10.96 -22.01 0.10
N ASN A 91 9.78 -21.69 0.65
CA ASN A 91 8.61 -22.58 0.62
C ASN A 91 8.07 -22.86 -0.79
N LYS A 92 8.32 -21.98 -1.77
CA LYS A 92 7.92 -22.19 -3.16
C LYS A 92 8.88 -23.11 -3.93
N ASN A 93 10.09 -23.30 -3.42
CA ASN A 93 11.13 -24.13 -4.02
C ASN A 93 11.20 -25.54 -3.40
N LEU A 94 10.25 -25.88 -2.51
CA LEU A 94 10.03 -27.20 -1.90
C LEU A 94 8.77 -27.83 -2.49
#